data_AF-A0A834IFB3-F1
#
_entry.id   AF-A0A834IFB3-F1
#
_cell.length_a   1.000
_cell.length_b   1.000
_cell.length_c   1.000
_cell.angle_alpha   90.00
_cell.angle_beta   90.00
_cell.angle_gamma   90.00
#
_symmetry.space_group_name_H-M   'P 1'
#
loop_
_entity.id
_entity.type
_entity.pdbx_description
1 polymer ?
#
loop_
_entity_poly.entity_id
_entity_poly.type
_entity_poly.pdbx_seq_one_letter_code
_entity_poly.pdbx_strand_id
1 'polypeptide(L)' 'MSHPPYSPDLAPNDFFLFPSVKNKLRRQQFSSPEEAIEAFKNHVLKIPRSEWNKCFENWFKRMQNCIDHRGEYFEKQ' A
#
# COMPACT_ATOMS: atom_id res chain seq x y z
N MET A 1 -0.50 5.37 -18.48
CA MET A 1 -0.42 6.23 -17.28
C MET A 1 1.03 6.39 -16.93
N SER A 2 1.54 7.62 -16.88
CA SER A 2 2.90 7.90 -16.41
C SER A 2 2.93 7.77 -14.89
N HIS A 3 3.94 7.14 -14.33
CA HIS A 3 4.20 7.15 -12.88
C HIS A 3 5.44 8.01 -12.63
N PRO A 4 5.32 9.12 -11.87
CA PRO A 4 6.47 9.95 -11.55
C PRO A 4 7.52 9.17 -10.74
N PRO A 5 8.81 9.43 -10.95
CA PRO A 5 9.86 8.79 -10.17
C PRO A 5 9.74 9.16 -8.70
N TYR A 6 10.14 8.24 -7.82
CA TYR A 6 10.17 8.43 -6.36
C TYR A 6 8.82 8.81 -5.73
N SER A 7 7.68 8.37 -6.28
CA SER A 7 6.35 8.70 -5.74
C SER A 7 5.63 7.51 -5.10
N PRO A 8 6.17 6.90 -4.01
CA PRO A 8 5.52 5.77 -3.34
C PRO A 8 4.19 6.16 -2.68
N ASP A 9 4.01 7.43 -2.33
CA ASP A 9 2.77 8.02 -1.86
C ASP A 9 1.63 7.97 -2.90
N LEU A 10 1.96 7.77 -4.18
CA LEU A 10 1.04 7.58 -5.29
C LEU A 10 0.93 6.12 -5.76
N ALA A 11 1.69 5.19 -5.17
CA ALA A 11 1.68 3.78 -5.56
C ALA A 11 0.81 2.96 -4.58
N PRO A 12 -0.32 2.34 -5.02
CA PRO A 12 -1.20 1.57 -4.15
C PRO A 12 -0.52 0.45 -3.37
N ASN A 13 0.51 -0.17 -3.95
CA ASN A 13 1.27 -1.20 -3.25
C ASN A 13 2.02 -0.63 -2.03
N ASP A 14 2.60 0.56 -2.17
CA ASP A 14 3.43 1.19 -1.14
C ASP A 14 2.60 1.88 -0.05
N PHE A 15 1.54 2.60 -0.41
CA PHE A 15 0.72 3.30 0.59
C PHE A 15 -0.38 2.44 1.23
N PHE A 16 -0.76 1.32 0.62
CA PHE A 16 -1.87 0.48 1.10
C PHE A 16 -1.50 -0.99 1.33
N LEU A 17 -1.10 -1.72 0.28
CA LEU A 17 -0.95 -3.19 0.36
C LEU A 17 0.15 -3.60 1.34
N PHE A 18 1.37 -3.09 1.15
CA PHE A 18 2.50 -3.47 1.98
C PHE A 18 2.32 -3.05 3.43
N PRO A 19 1.88 -1.82 3.77
CA PRO A 19 1.57 -1.46 5.16
C PRO A 19 0.51 -2.38 5.78
N SER A 20 -0.56 -2.71 5.06
CA SER A 20 -1.63 -3.58 5.55
C SER A 20 -1.11 -4.97 5.89
N VAL A 21 -0.38 -5.62 4.96
CA VAL A 21 0.16 -6.97 5.17
C VAL A 21 1.28 -6.96 6.20
N LYS A 22 2.21 -6.00 6.15
CA LYS A 22 3.32 -5.89 7.13
C LYS A 22 2.79 -5.70 8.55
N ASN A 23 1.72 -4.94 8.74
CA ASN A 23 1.10 -4.78 10.06
C ASN A 23 0.50 -6.07 10.60
N LYS A 24 -0.06 -6.92 9.73
CA LYS A 24 -0.62 -8.22 10.12
C LYS A 24 0.46 -9.27 10.40
N LEU A 25 1.52 -9.29 9.59
CA LEU A 25 2.67 -10.18 9.76
C LEU A 25 3.67 -9.70 10.82
N ARG A 26 3.42 -8.54 11.43
CA ARG A 26 4.33 -7.92 12.38
C ARG A 26 4.60 -8.87 13.55
N ARG A 27 5.88 -9.08 13.86
CA ARG A 27 6.37 -9.97 14.95
C ARG A 27 6.13 -11.46 14.74
N GLN A 28 5.65 -11.88 13.57
CA GLN A 28 5.64 -13.30 13.23
C GLN A 28 7.05 -13.74 12.83
N GLN A 29 7.47 -14.90 13.29
CA GLN A 29 8.70 -15.55 12.86
C GLN A 29 8.32 -16.69 11.90
N PHE A 30 9.05 -16.80 10.80
CA PHE A 30 8.87 -17.85 9.81
C PHE A 30 10.12 -18.72 9.79
N SER A 31 9.92 -20.02 9.71
CA SER A 31 11.00 -21.01 9.67
C SER A 31 11.62 -21.11 8.28
N SER A 32 10.92 -20.67 7.23
CA SER A 32 11.42 -20.63 5.86
C SER A 32 10.83 -19.47 5.03
N PRO A 33 11.46 -19.11 3.90
CA PRO A 33 10.91 -18.15 2.95
C PRO A 33 9.54 -18.56 2.39
N GLU A 34 9.31 -19.85 2.16
CA GLU A 34 8.05 -20.38 1.62
C GLU A 34 6.89 -20.13 2.58
N GLU A 35 7.12 -20.34 3.88
CA GLU A 35 6.14 -20.04 4.93
C GLU A 35 5.77 -18.55 4.96
N ALA A 36 6.76 -17.66 4.83
CA ALA A 36 6.54 -16.23 4.76
C ALA A 36 5.74 -15.82 3.50
N ILE A 37 6.04 -16.44 2.35
CA ILE A 37 5.31 -16.22 1.09
C ILE A 37 3.86 -16.68 1.22
N GLU A 38 3.62 -17.84 1.84
CA GLU A 38 2.28 -18.37 2.05
C GLU A 38 1.47 -17.46 3.00
N ALA A 39 2.06 -17.02 4.11
CA ALA A 39 1.45 -16.08 5.04
C ALA A 39 1.08 -14.75 4.35
N PHE A 40 1.97 -14.22 3.51
CA PHE A 40 1.70 -13.04 2.70
C PHE A 40 0.50 -13.25 1.75
N LYS A 41 0.51 -14.34 0.95
CA LYS A 41 -0.57 -14.67 0.01
C LYS A 41 -1.91 -14.81 0.74
N ASN A 42 -1.92 -15.53 1.86
CA ASN A 42 -3.10 -15.74 2.68
C ASN A 42 -3.69 -14.42 3.21
N HIS A 43 -2.84 -13.45 3.57
CA HIS A 43 -3.33 -12.13 3.96
C HIS A 43 -3.87 -11.31 2.80
N VAL A 44 -3.19 -11.30 1.65
CA VAL A 44 -3.68 -10.59 0.46
C VAL A 44 -5.06 -11.12 0.04
N LEU A 45 -5.26 -12.44 0.02
CA LEU A 45 -6.54 -13.06 -0.33
C LEU A 45 -7.67 -12.76 0.68
N LYS A 46 -7.32 -12.45 1.93
CA LYS A 46 -8.29 -12.09 2.97
C LYS A 46 -8.66 -10.61 2.96
N ILE A 47 -8.00 -9.77 2.15
CA ILE A 47 -8.36 -8.35 2.03
C ILE A 47 -9.74 -8.25 1.35
N PRO A 48 -10.75 -7.67 2.04
CA PRO A 48 -12.07 -7.52 1.45
C PRO A 48 -12.06 -6.63 0.20
N ARG A 49 -12.95 -6.92 -0.75
CA ARG A 49 -13.14 -6.07 -1.94
C ARG A 49 -13.43 -4.61 -1.59
N SER A 50 -14.14 -4.36 -0.48
CA SER A 50 -14.42 -3.00 0.01
C SER A 50 -13.16 -2.22 0.36
N GLU A 51 -12.13 -2.87 0.90
CA GLU A 51 -10.85 -2.22 1.23
C GLU A 51 -10.06 -1.88 -0.04
N TRP A 52 -10.12 -2.73 -1.06
CA TRP A 52 -9.58 -2.40 -2.39
C TRP A 52 -10.30 -1.20 -3.01
N ASN A 53 -11.63 -1.16 -2.95
CA ASN A 53 -12.40 -0.01 -3.45
C ASN A 53 -11.99 1.29 -2.72
N LYS A 54 -11.89 1.26 -1.38
CA LYS A 54 -11.39 2.40 -0.58
C LYS A 54 -9.97 2.80 -0.97
N CYS A 55 -9.09 1.84 -1.28
CA CYS A 55 -7.74 2.12 -1.76
C CYS A 55 -7.78 2.92 -3.08
N PHE A 56 -8.63 2.55 -4.04
CA PHE A 56 -8.79 3.28 -5.29
C PHE A 56 -9.38 4.68 -5.07
N GLU A 57 -10.39 4.83 -4.21
CA GLU A 57 -10.92 6.14 -3.85
C GLU A 57 -9.85 7.05 -3.20
N ASN A 58 -9.06 6.50 -2.30
CA ASN A 58 -7.95 7.22 -1.67
C ASN A 58 -6.83 7.54 -2.67
N TRP A 59 -6.63 6.73 -3.70
CA TRP A 59 -5.66 7.01 -4.75
C TRP A 59 -5.98 8.32 -5.49
N PHE A 60 -7.25 8.56 -5.81
CA PHE A 60 -7.67 9.84 -6.41
C PHE A 60 -7.43 11.04 -5.48
N LYS A 61 -7.71 10.88 -4.19
CA LYS A 61 -7.43 11.93 -3.18
C LYS A 61 -5.94 12.23 -3.08
N ARG A 62 -5.08 11.19 -3.11
CA ARG A 62 -3.62 11.34 -3.10
C ARG A 62 -3.09 12.05 -4.34
N MET A 63 -3.64 11.74 -5.51
CA MET A 63 -3.31 12.47 -6.74
C MET A 63 -3.69 13.95 -6.64
N GLN A 64 -4.86 14.25 -6.06
CA GLN A 64 -5.26 15.64 -5.80
C GLN A 64 -4.30 16.33 -4.83
N ASN A 65 -3.94 15.67 -3.72
CA ASN A 65 -2.97 16.23 -2.77
C ASN A 65 -1.62 16.52 -3.44
N CYS A 66 -1.13 15.64 -4.31
CA CYS A 66 0.10 15.89 -5.08
C CYS A 66 0.01 17.17 -5.93
N ILE A 67 -1.14 17.41 -6.58
CA ILE A 67 -1.39 18.65 -7.34
C ILE A 67 -1.40 19.86 -6.40
N ASP A 68 -2.13 19.78 -5.29
CA ASP A 68 -2.28 20.88 -4.33
C ASP A 68 -0.93 21.26 -3.68
N HIS A 69 -0.06 20.28 -3.50
CA HIS A 69 1.30 20.44 -2.97
C HIS A 69 2.36 20.65 -4.06
N ARG A 70 1.95 20.88 -5.31
CA ARG A 70 2.84 21.17 -6.45
C ARG A 70 3.94 20.11 -6.67
N GLY A 71 3.60 18.85 -6.43
CA GLY A 71 4.51 17.71 -6.57
C GLY A 71 5.36 17.39 -5.34
N GLU A 72 5.25 18.17 -4.26
CA GLU A 72 5.90 17.86 -2.97
C GLU A 72 5.17 16.73 -2.22
N TYR A 73 5.89 16.01 -1.37
CA TYR A 73 5.30 14.99 -0.50
C TYR A 73 4.34 15.60 0.53
N PHE A 74 3.21 14.94 0.78
CA PHE A 74 2.13 15.45 1.65
C PHE A 74 1.86 14.59 2.90
N GLU A 75 2.49 13.43 3.06
CA GLU A 75 2.20 12.53 4.20
C GLU A 75 2.97 12.84 5.49
N LYS A 76 4.01 13.68 5.43
CA LYS A 76 4.94 13.97 6.53
C LYS A 76 4.97 15.44 6.95
N GLN A 77 3.91 16.20 6.65
CA GLN A 77 3.75 17.57 7.15
C GLN A 77 3.20 17.58 8.58
#